data_AF-A0A2S1U282-F1
#
_entry.id   AF-A0A2S1U282-F1
#
_cell.length_a   1.000
_cell.length_b   1.000
_cell.length_c   1.000
_cell.angle_alpha   90.00
_cell.angle_beta   90.00
_cell.angle_gamma   90.00
#
_symmetry.space_group_name_H-M   'P 1'
#
loop_
_entity.id
_entity.type
_entity.pdbx_description
1 polymer ?
#
loop_
_entity_poly.entity_id
_entity_poly.type
_entity_poly.pdbx_seq_one_letter_code
_entity_poly.pdbx_strand_id
1 'polypeptide(L)'
;MSIFLKSVFVINYLKESLLYLVFVFFLTGVLIFLGLFVGQKWRSEWAKLTAFECGFDSLSSARNPFSLRFFLLALLFLVFDVEIILLFPYIFSVVILWVKMSQFSKMMCFLFLVVLVVGLFHELNEGTLDWKFD
;
A
#
# COMPACT_ATOMS: atom_id res chain seq x y z
N MET A 1 -26.44 -20.64 17.88
CA MET A 1 -25.29 -20.51 18.81
C MET A 1 -24.00 -20.07 18.11
N SER A 2 -23.61 -20.63 16.95
CA SER A 2 -22.37 -20.23 16.24
C SER A 2 -22.37 -18.79 15.69
N ILE A 3 -23.52 -18.26 15.26
CA ILE A 3 -23.66 -16.88 14.74
C ILE A 3 -23.42 -15.84 15.85
N PHE A 4 -23.94 -16.09 17.05
CA PHE A 4 -23.82 -15.19 18.19
C PHE A 4 -22.38 -15.18 18.76
N LEU A 5 -21.69 -16.32 18.73
CA LEU A 5 -20.26 -16.38 19.08
C LEU A 5 -19.39 -15.67 18.04
N LYS A 6 -19.71 -15.80 16.74
CA LYS A 6 -19.04 -15.03 15.67
C LYS A 6 -19.25 -13.53 15.84
N SER A 7 -20.47 -13.08 16.15
CA SER A 7 -20.72 -11.65 16.34
C SER A 7 -19.98 -11.08 17.57
N VAL A 8 -19.94 -11.81 18.69
CA VAL A 8 -19.18 -11.40 19.88
C VAL A 8 -17.66 -11.38 19.60
N PHE A 9 -17.13 -12.37 18.88
CA PHE A 9 -15.71 -12.40 18.49
C PHE A 9 -15.35 -11.22 17.58
N VAL A 10 -16.20 -10.91 16.59
CA VAL A 10 -16.00 -9.76 15.69
C VAL A 10 -16.07 -8.45 16.46
N ILE A 11 -17.03 -8.29 17.38
CA ILE A 11 -17.15 -7.07 18.21
C ILE A 11 -15.90 -6.89 19.09
N ASN A 12 -15.40 -7.96 19.70
CA ASN A 12 -14.20 -7.91 20.53
C ASN A 12 -12.97 -7.56 19.67
N TYR A 13 -12.80 -8.21 18.51
CA TYR A 13 -11.69 -7.90 17.60
C TYR A 13 -11.73 -6.44 17.11
N LEU A 14 -12.91 -5.95 16.73
CA LEU A 14 -13.11 -4.55 16.34
C LEU A 14 -12.79 -3.60 17.49
N LYS A 15 -13.22 -3.93 18.72
CA LYS A 15 -12.92 -3.12 19.92
C LYS A 15 -11.42 -3.04 20.19
N GLU A 16 -10.70 -4.16 20.16
CA GLU A 16 -9.24 -4.19 20.36
C GLU A 16 -8.51 -3.38 19.27
N SER A 17 -8.92 -3.54 18.00
CA SER A 17 -8.33 -2.77 16.89
C SER A 17 -8.57 -1.26 17.02
N LEU A 18 -9.75 -0.86 17.48
CA LEU A 18 -10.12 0.53 17.66
C LEU A 18 -9.35 1.16 18.84
N LEU A 19 -9.15 0.41 19.93
CA LEU A 19 -8.31 0.85 21.04
C LEU A 19 -6.87 1.11 20.60
N TYR A 20 -6.30 0.21 19.79
CA TYR A 20 -4.94 0.39 19.27
C TYR A 20 -4.83 1.64 18.38
N LEU A 21 -5.81 1.86 17.49
CA LEU A 21 -5.83 3.03 16.62
C LEU A 21 -5.90 4.34 17.43
N VAL A 22 -6.80 4.40 18.42
CA VAL A 22 -6.92 5.57 19.31
C VAL A 22 -5.61 5.82 20.07
N PHE A 23 -4.96 4.76 20.56
CA PHE A 23 -3.67 4.88 21.25
C PHE A 23 -2.58 5.47 20.35
N VAL A 24 -2.46 4.99 19.10
CA VAL A 24 -1.46 5.51 18.14
C VAL A 24 -1.73 6.97 17.78
N PHE A 25 -3.00 7.34 17.54
CA PHE A 25 -3.37 8.73 17.28
C PHE A 25 -3.09 9.65 18.48
N PHE A 26 -3.38 9.17 19.69
CA PHE A 26 -3.09 9.92 20.91
C PHE A 26 -1.58 10.13 21.09
N LEU A 27 -0.78 9.08 20.94
CA LEU A 27 0.67 9.13 21.11
C LEU A 27 1.32 10.06 20.08
N THR A 28 0.94 9.95 18.80
CA THR A 28 1.42 10.85 17.75
C THR A 28 1.01 12.30 18.02
N GLY A 29 -0.22 12.54 18.48
CA GLY A 29 -0.69 13.87 18.88
C GLY A 29 0.16 14.49 20.01
N VAL A 30 0.48 13.71 21.05
CA VAL A 30 1.36 14.14 22.15
C VAL A 30 2.77 14.47 21.64
N LEU A 31 3.34 13.62 20.76
CA LEU A 31 4.66 13.87 20.18
C LEU A 31 4.69 15.17 19.34
N ILE A 32 3.66 15.41 18.53
CA ILE A 32 3.54 16.66 17.76
C ILE A 32 3.40 17.85 18.70
N PHE A 33 2.57 17.75 19.74
CA PHE A 33 2.39 18.83 20.72
C PHE A 33 3.70 19.17 21.45
N LEU A 34 4.44 18.15 21.90
CA LEU A 34 5.76 18.33 22.50
C LEU A 34 6.75 18.93 21.50
N GLY A 35 6.76 18.47 20.25
CA GLY A 35 7.60 19.02 19.20
C GLY A 35 7.33 20.50 18.91
N LEU A 36 6.07 20.93 18.93
CA LEU A 36 5.68 22.33 18.80
C LEU A 36 5.98 23.17 20.04
N PHE A 37 5.84 22.59 21.24
CA PHE A 37 6.12 23.28 22.50
C PHE A 37 7.62 23.50 22.72
N VAL A 38 8.44 22.48 22.42
CA VAL A 38 9.92 22.56 22.50
C VAL A 38 10.49 23.33 21.31
N GLY A 39 9.87 23.23 20.14
CA GLY A 39 10.29 23.91 18.93
C GLY A 39 10.13 25.43 19.04
N GLN A 40 11.22 26.13 19.38
CA GLN A 40 11.24 27.59 19.47
C GLN A 40 11.12 28.26 18.08
N LYS A 41 9.91 28.34 17.52
CA LYS A 41 9.59 29.10 16.29
C LYS A 41 9.31 30.58 16.59
N TRP A 42 10.15 31.25 17.38
CA TRP A 42 9.91 32.64 17.77
C TRP A 42 10.20 33.66 16.65
N ARG A 43 10.99 33.31 15.63
CA ARG A 43 11.26 34.20 14.48
C ARG A 43 11.14 33.43 13.17
N SER A 44 10.01 33.64 12.50
CA SER A 44 9.78 33.11 11.16
C SER A 44 10.53 33.97 10.14
N GLU A 45 11.76 33.57 9.82
CA GLU A 45 12.52 34.21 8.73
C GLU A 45 11.98 33.70 7.39
N TRP A 46 11.57 34.61 6.52
CA TRP A 46 11.01 34.30 5.19
C TRP A 46 11.89 33.35 4.37
N ALA A 47 13.22 33.47 4.48
CA ALA A 47 14.18 32.59 3.79
C ALA A 47 14.18 31.13 4.29
N LYS A 48 13.63 30.85 5.49
CA LYS A 48 13.44 29.48 6.02
C LYS A 48 12.08 28.90 5.65
N LEU A 49 11.14 29.73 5.19
CA LEU A 49 9.82 29.33 4.74
C LEU A 49 9.76 29.03 3.23
N THR A 50 10.78 29.44 2.48
CA THR A 50 10.94 29.09 1.07
C THR A 50 11.44 27.66 0.92
N ALA A 51 11.04 26.98 -0.16
CA ALA A 51 11.53 25.64 -0.47
C ALA A 51 13.06 25.65 -0.55
N PHE A 52 13.70 24.66 0.08
CA PHE A 52 15.16 24.59 0.19
C PHE A 52 15.75 23.93 -1.05
N GLU A 53 15.88 24.69 -2.12
CA GLU A 53 16.62 24.26 -3.32
C GLU A 53 17.53 25.39 -3.79
N CYS A 54 18.73 25.02 -4.23
CA CYS A 54 19.77 25.91 -4.73
C CYS A 54 19.28 26.75 -5.93
N GLY A 55 18.60 27.89 -5.66
CA GLY A 55 18.27 28.89 -6.68
C GLY A 55 17.25 28.46 -7.73
N PHE A 56 16.47 27.39 -7.50
CA PHE A 56 15.33 27.05 -8.34
C PHE A 56 14.04 27.58 -7.70
N ASP A 57 13.31 28.40 -8.45
CA ASP A 57 11.96 28.83 -8.05
C ASP A 57 11.04 27.60 -7.99
N SER A 58 10.34 27.42 -6.86
CA SER A 58 9.32 26.38 -6.66
C SER A 58 8.06 26.56 -7.54
N LEU A 59 8.17 27.38 -8.59
CA LEU A 59 7.17 27.74 -9.57
C LEU A 59 7.73 27.69 -11.01
N SER A 60 8.82 26.97 -11.28
CA SER A 60 9.24 26.74 -12.66
C SER A 60 8.20 25.86 -13.37
N SER A 61 7.32 26.50 -14.16
CA SER A 61 6.43 25.93 -15.19
C SER A 61 5.95 24.49 -14.94
N ALA A 62 4.71 24.35 -14.48
CA ALA A 62 3.95 23.09 -14.35
C ALA A 62 3.68 22.33 -15.67
N ARG A 63 4.48 22.55 -16.72
CA ARG A 63 4.28 22.01 -18.07
C ARG A 63 5.14 20.79 -18.39
N ASN A 64 6.05 20.38 -17.52
CA ASN A 64 6.72 19.11 -17.74
C ASN A 64 5.83 18.00 -17.16
N PRO A 65 5.26 17.11 -17.99
CA PRO A 65 4.45 16.02 -17.48
C PRO A 65 5.29 15.17 -16.53
N PHE A 66 4.69 14.81 -15.41
CA PHE A 66 5.25 13.83 -14.49
C PHE A 66 5.56 12.53 -15.25
N SER A 67 6.64 11.83 -14.87
CA SER A 67 7.10 10.69 -15.66
C SER A 67 6.04 9.59 -15.74
N LEU A 68 5.72 9.12 -16.96
CA LEU A 68 4.75 8.06 -17.21
C LEU A 68 5.13 6.72 -16.55
N ARG A 69 6.38 6.59 -16.10
CA ARG A 69 6.91 5.39 -15.42
C ARG A 69 6.23 5.15 -14.08
N PHE A 70 6.02 6.21 -13.29
CA PHE A 70 5.30 6.09 -12.02
C PHE A 70 3.83 5.72 -12.22
N PHE A 71 3.23 6.16 -13.34
CA PHE A 71 1.88 5.76 -13.71
C PHE A 71 1.81 4.27 -14.08
N LEU A 72 2.78 3.77 -14.87
CA LEU A 72 2.87 2.35 -15.22
C LEU A 72 3.09 1.46 -13.99
N LEU A 73 3.93 1.89 -13.05
CA LEU A 73 4.13 1.17 -11.79
C LEU A 73 2.83 1.10 -10.96
N ALA A 74 2.09 2.21 -10.87
CA ALA A 74 0.82 2.25 -10.15
C ALA A 74 -0.23 1.34 -10.81
N LEU A 75 -0.27 1.31 -12.14
CA LEU A 75 -1.17 0.45 -12.90
C LEU A 75 -0.81 -1.03 -12.73
N LEU A 76 0.49 -1.38 -12.76
CA LEU A 76 0.95 -2.75 -12.50
C LEU A 76 0.59 -3.21 -11.08
N PHE A 77 0.80 -2.35 -10.07
CA PHE A 77 0.41 -2.66 -8.69
C PHE A 77 -1.10 -2.88 -8.58
N LEU A 78 -1.91 -2.05 -9.23
CA LEU A 78 -3.37 -2.17 -9.22
C LEU A 78 -3.86 -3.49 -9.82
N VAL A 79 -3.29 -3.92 -10.95
CA VAL A 79 -3.63 -5.20 -11.57
C VAL A 79 -3.22 -6.36 -10.66
N PHE A 80 -2.00 -6.33 -10.14
CA PHE A 80 -1.49 -7.41 -9.28
C PHE A 80 -2.27 -7.52 -7.97
N ASP A 81 -2.74 -6.41 -7.40
CA ASP A 81 -3.58 -6.39 -6.20
C ASP A 81 -4.96 -7.04 -6.47
N VAL A 82 -5.58 -6.74 -7.62
CA VAL A 82 -6.83 -7.39 -8.05
C VAL A 82 -6.65 -8.90 -8.24
N GLU A 83 -5.51 -9.33 -8.78
CA GLU A 83 -5.19 -10.75 -8.97
C GLU A 83 -4.98 -11.50 -7.64
N ILE A 84 -4.36 -10.86 -6.64
CA ILE A 84 -4.23 -11.43 -5.29
C ILE A 84 -5.60 -11.57 -4.62
N ILE A 85 -6.49 -10.58 -4.77
CA ILE A 85 -7.86 -10.66 -4.25
C ILE A 85 -8.60 -11.87 -4.81
N LEU A 86 -8.39 -12.20 -6.10
CA LEU A 86 -8.97 -13.39 -6.73
C LEU A 86 -8.37 -14.71 -6.20
N LEU A 87 -7.09 -14.72 -5.82
CA LEU A 87 -6.43 -15.89 -5.21
C LEU A 87 -6.80 -16.12 -3.75
N PHE A 88 -7.14 -15.07 -3.01
CA PHE A 88 -7.45 -15.13 -1.58
C PHE A 88 -8.49 -16.20 -1.19
N PRO A 89 -9.67 -16.32 -1.83
CA PRO A 89 -10.66 -17.35 -1.48
C PRO A 89 -10.14 -18.77 -1.69
N TYR A 90 -9.32 -18.98 -2.72
CA TYR A 90 -8.70 -20.28 -2.98
C TYR A 90 -7.75 -20.66 -1.84
N ILE A 91 -6.84 -19.75 -1.47
CA ILE A 91 -5.89 -19.96 -0.36
C ILE A 91 -6.64 -20.18 0.95
N PHE A 92 -7.68 -19.38 1.22
CA PHE A 92 -8.49 -19.50 2.43
C PHE A 92 -9.13 -20.89 2.54
N SER A 93 -9.69 -21.41 1.45
CA SER A 93 -10.32 -22.73 1.44
C SER A 93 -9.35 -23.89 1.68
N VAL A 94 -8.12 -23.80 1.18
CA VAL A 94 -7.10 -24.85 1.34
C VAL A 94 -6.44 -24.77 2.71
N VAL A 95 -6.07 -23.56 3.17
CA VAL A 95 -5.26 -23.36 4.39
C VAL A 95 -6.11 -23.29 5.65
N ILE A 96 -7.22 -22.55 5.65
CA ILE A 96 -8.06 -22.37 6.85
C ILE A 96 -9.06 -23.50 6.98
N LEU A 97 -9.76 -23.84 5.90
CA LEU A 97 -10.84 -24.83 5.94
C LEU A 97 -10.38 -26.27 5.68
N TRP A 98 -9.10 -26.48 5.30
CA TRP A 98 -8.52 -27.79 5.00
C TRP A 98 -9.35 -28.63 4.01
N VAL A 99 -10.03 -27.95 3.07
CA VAL A 99 -10.89 -28.61 2.09
C VAL A 99 -10.01 -29.32 1.06
N LYS A 100 -10.26 -30.63 0.84
CA LYS A 100 -9.61 -31.38 -0.24
C LYS A 100 -10.11 -30.88 -1.58
N MET A 101 -9.27 -30.11 -2.28
CA MET A 101 -9.53 -29.66 -3.64
C MET A 101 -9.31 -30.77 -4.67
N SER A 102 -10.15 -30.77 -5.71
CA SER A 102 -9.99 -31.66 -6.86
C SER A 102 -8.67 -31.35 -7.59
N GLN A 103 -8.13 -32.35 -8.29
CA GLN A 103 -6.91 -32.18 -9.11
C GLN A 103 -7.12 -31.09 -10.18
N PHE A 104 -8.32 -30.98 -10.72
CA PHE A 104 -8.69 -29.95 -11.69
C PHE A 104 -8.56 -28.53 -11.11
N SER A 105 -9.07 -28.32 -9.89
CA SER A 105 -8.99 -27.01 -9.22
C SER A 105 -7.55 -26.58 -8.93
N LYS A 106 -6.69 -27.53 -8.55
CA LYS A 106 -5.25 -27.29 -8.38
C LYS A 106 -4.56 -26.91 -9.70
N MET A 107 -4.90 -27.60 -10.78
CA MET A 107 -4.37 -27.30 -12.12
C MET A 107 -4.75 -25.87 -12.54
N MET A 108 -6.00 -25.46 -12.32
CA MET A 108 -6.46 -24.11 -12.67
C MET A 108 -5.76 -23.02 -11.86
N CYS A 109 -5.57 -23.23 -10.55
CA CYS A 109 -4.80 -22.30 -9.72
C CYS A 109 -3.33 -22.20 -10.17
N PHE A 110 -2.71 -23.34 -10.52
CA PHE A 110 -1.35 -23.35 -11.05
C PHE A 110 -1.24 -22.59 -12.38
N LEU A 111 -2.18 -22.82 -13.31
CA LEU A 111 -2.22 -22.07 -14.57
C LEU A 111 -2.40 -20.57 -14.35
N PHE A 112 -3.27 -20.19 -13.40
CA PHE A 112 -3.43 -18.78 -13.02
C PHE A 112 -2.11 -18.18 -12.53
N LEU A 113 -1.39 -18.86 -11.63
CA LEU A 113 -0.07 -18.41 -11.16
C LEU A 113 0.96 -18.30 -12.29
N VAL A 114 0.95 -19.22 -13.24
CA VAL A 114 1.85 -19.16 -14.41
C VAL A 114 1.57 -17.90 -15.23
N VAL A 115 0.30 -17.56 -15.46
CA VAL A 115 -0.07 -16.33 -16.18
C VAL A 115 0.43 -15.09 -15.45
N LEU A 116 0.32 -15.02 -14.12
CA LEU A 116 0.86 -13.89 -13.33
C LEU A 116 2.37 -13.73 -13.52
N VAL A 117 3.10 -14.84 -13.42
CA VAL A 117 4.57 -14.83 -13.52
C VAL A 117 5.00 -14.45 -14.94
N VAL A 118 4.35 -15.01 -15.97
CA VAL A 118 4.66 -14.69 -17.37
C VAL A 118 4.31 -13.25 -17.70
N GLY A 119 3.17 -12.73 -17.23
CA GLY A 119 2.78 -11.33 -17.41
C GLY A 119 3.78 -10.37 -16.79
N LEU A 120 4.27 -10.68 -15.58
CA LEU A 120 5.31 -9.89 -14.93
C LEU A 120 6.64 -9.93 -15.69
N PHE A 121 7.06 -11.11 -16.17
CA PHE A 121 8.27 -11.23 -16.98
C PHE A 121 8.18 -10.48 -18.31
N HIS A 122 7.00 -10.49 -18.95
CA HIS A 122 6.77 -9.73 -20.17
C HIS A 122 6.97 -8.23 -19.94
N GLU A 123 6.35 -7.67 -18.90
CA GLU A 123 6.48 -6.25 -18.56
C GLU A 123 7.93 -5.86 -18.20
N LEU A 124 8.66 -6.73 -17.50
CA LEU A 124 10.08 -6.51 -17.20
C LEU A 124 10.95 -6.47 -18.47
N ASN A 125 10.64 -7.30 -19.46
CA ASN A 125 11.40 -7.35 -20.72
C ASN A 125 11.11 -6.15 -21.64
N GLU A 126 9.95 -5.52 -21.52
CA GLU A 126 9.62 -4.25 -22.22
C GLU A 126 10.42 -3.05 -21.67
N GLY A 127 11.16 -3.21 -20.56
CA GLY A 127 12.06 -2.19 -20.04
C GLY A 127 11.35 -0.95 -19.48
N THR A 128 10.02 -1.01 -19.29
CA THR A 128 9.21 0.07 -18.69
C THR A 128 9.63 0.37 -17.25
N LEU A 129 10.28 -0.60 -16.60
CA LEU A 129 10.77 -0.56 -15.22
C LEU A 129 12.28 -0.31 -15.12
N ASP A 130 13.01 -0.19 -16.24
CA ASP A 130 14.45 0.01 -16.20
C ASP A 130 14.80 1.45 -15.84
N TRP A 131 15.63 1.57 -14.81
CA TRP A 131 16.11 2.81 -14.23
C TRP A 131 17.52 3.08 -14.76
N LYS A 132 17.63 3.32 -16.06
CA LYS A 132 18.79 4.05 -16.57
C LYS A 132 18.58 5.52 -16.28
N PHE A 133 19.43 6.03 -15.40
CA PHE A 133 19.78 7.44 -15.38
C PHE A 133 20.48 7.72 -16.71
N ASP A 134 19.73 8.19 -17.71
CA ASP A 134 20.31 8.96 -18.80
C ASP A 134 20.36 10.43 -18.38
#